data_AF-A0A544TFJ5-F1
#
_entry.id   AF-A0A544TFJ5-F1
#
_cell.length_a   1.000
_cell.length_b   1.000
_cell.length_c   1.000
_cell.angle_alpha   90.00
_cell.angle_beta   90.00
_cell.angle_gamma   90.00
#
_symmetry.space_group_name_H-M   'P 1'
#
loop_
_entity.id
_entity.type
_entity.pdbx_description
1 polymer ?
#
loop_
_entity_poly.entity_id
_entity_poly.type
_entity_poly.pdbx_seq_one_letter_code
_entity_poly.pdbx_strand_id
1 'polypeptide(L)'
;MIKLNDFIISTQKQKLLLQNLKNIKDYWTKTAVDGLNPNTDLIWSDYEDEYKILQTKLTSQEELNAFHKVQSEVLQGAIHSILVMIDGGDELADNYLIDLVEREPNESLQKEVTLHEEFDGYFLDSEEE
;
A
#
# COMPACT_ATOMS: atom_id res chain seq x y z
N MET A 1 -27.36 5.70 -18.64
CA MET A 1 -27.82 4.41 -18.10
C MET A 1 -26.63 3.46 -18.21
N ILE A 2 -25.78 3.44 -17.18
CA ILE A 2 -24.64 2.51 -17.10
C ILE A 2 -25.24 1.11 -16.94
N LYS A 3 -24.78 0.14 -17.73
CA LYS A 3 -25.28 -1.23 -17.60
C LYS A 3 -24.73 -1.81 -16.31
N LEU A 4 -25.56 -2.52 -15.54
CA LEU A 4 -25.20 -3.16 -14.27
C LEU A 4 -23.89 -3.98 -14.35
N ASN A 5 -23.58 -4.56 -15.51
CA ASN A 5 -22.35 -5.30 -15.75
C ASN A 5 -21.09 -4.42 -15.75
N ASP A 6 -21.16 -3.18 -16.24
CA ASP A 6 -20.02 -2.26 -16.30
C ASP A 6 -19.64 -1.79 -14.89
N PHE A 7 -20.66 -1.57 -14.02
CA PHE A 7 -20.46 -1.28 -12.61
C PHE A 7 -19.77 -2.44 -11.87
N ILE A 8 -20.25 -3.68 -12.04
CA ILE A 8 -19.66 -4.88 -11.40
C ILE A 8 -18.20 -5.11 -11.82
N ILE A 9 -17.85 -4.86 -13.09
CA ILE A 9 -16.49 -5.04 -13.61
C ILE A 9 -15.55 -3.94 -13.08
N SER A 10 -16.01 -2.69 -12.98
CA SER A 10 -15.26 -1.58 -12.37
C SER A 10 -14.88 -1.91 -10.92
N THR A 11 -15.82 -2.45 -10.14
CA THR A 11 -15.59 -2.86 -8.75
C THR A 11 -14.57 -3.99 -8.61
N GLN A 12 -14.52 -4.94 -9.56
CA GLN A 12 -13.51 -6.01 -9.54
C GLN A 12 -12.10 -5.50 -9.78
N LYS A 13 -11.93 -4.55 -10.72
CA LYS A 13 -10.62 -3.95 -11.04
C LYS A 13 -10.11 -3.07 -9.90
N GLN A 14 -10.99 -2.29 -9.29
CA GLN A 14 -10.70 -1.56 -8.05
C GLN A 14 -10.23 -2.53 -6.97
N LYS A 15 -10.97 -3.62 -6.71
CA LYS A 15 -10.57 -4.63 -5.72
C LYS A 15 -9.19 -5.23 -6.00
N LEU A 16 -8.87 -5.52 -7.26
CA LEU A 16 -7.55 -6.02 -7.66
C LEU A 16 -6.44 -4.98 -7.42
N LEU A 17 -6.71 -3.70 -7.69
CA LEU A 17 -5.78 -2.61 -7.37
C LEU A 17 -5.52 -2.55 -5.86
N LEU A 18 -6.57 -2.52 -5.03
CA LEU A 18 -6.46 -2.44 -3.57
C LEU A 18 -5.74 -3.66 -2.99
N GLN A 19 -6.08 -4.86 -3.47
CA GLN A 19 -5.38 -6.09 -3.10
C GLN A 19 -3.88 -6.00 -3.47
N ASN A 20 -3.56 -5.48 -4.65
CA ASN A 20 -2.17 -5.34 -5.06
C ASN A 20 -1.42 -4.31 -4.21
N LEU A 21 -2.05 -3.20 -3.82
CA LEU A 21 -1.47 -2.22 -2.89
C LEU A 21 -1.22 -2.83 -1.50
N LYS A 22 -2.16 -3.63 -0.98
CA LYS A 22 -1.95 -4.39 0.26
C LYS A 22 -0.77 -5.35 0.13
N ASN A 23 -0.70 -6.10 -0.97
CA ASN A 23 0.40 -7.05 -1.20
C ASN A 23 1.75 -6.34 -1.26
N ILE A 24 1.83 -5.15 -1.88
CA ILE A 24 3.04 -4.32 -1.91
C ILE A 24 3.42 -3.90 -0.48
N LYS A 25 2.47 -3.40 0.31
CA LYS A 25 2.69 -3.05 1.72
C LYS A 25 3.24 -4.25 2.49
N ASP A 26 2.55 -5.39 2.44
CA ASP A 26 2.90 -6.58 3.20
C ASP A 26 4.27 -7.13 2.80
N TYR A 27 4.56 -7.15 1.50
CA TYR A 27 5.86 -7.53 0.98
C TYR A 27 6.97 -6.65 1.56
N TRP A 28 6.84 -5.33 1.48
CA TRP A 28 7.90 -4.43 1.95
C TRP A 28 8.04 -4.41 3.47
N THR A 29 6.94 -4.51 4.21
CA THR A 29 6.97 -4.69 5.67
C THR A 29 7.72 -5.98 6.02
N LYS A 30 7.39 -7.09 5.37
CA LYS A 30 8.05 -8.37 5.58
C LYS A 30 9.53 -8.32 5.21
N THR A 31 9.87 -7.81 4.03
CA THR A 31 11.26 -7.64 3.58
C THR A 31 12.07 -6.82 4.59
N ALA A 32 11.49 -5.73 5.11
CA ALA A 32 12.15 -4.90 6.10
C ALA A 32 12.42 -5.65 7.41
N VAL A 33 11.48 -6.47 7.89
CA VAL A 33 11.65 -7.28 9.11
C VAL A 33 12.62 -8.44 8.88
N ASP A 34 12.52 -9.14 7.74
CA ASP A 34 13.42 -10.24 7.38
C ASP A 34 14.86 -9.75 7.24
N GLY A 35 15.06 -8.50 6.80
CA GLY A 35 16.36 -7.83 6.78
C GLY A 35 16.99 -7.64 8.16
N LEU A 36 16.23 -7.74 9.25
CA LEU A 36 16.75 -7.68 10.62
C LEU A 36 17.26 -9.04 11.14
N ASN A 37 17.14 -10.12 10.35
CA ASN A 37 17.82 -11.37 10.66
C ASN A 37 19.31 -11.25 10.27
N PRO A 38 20.27 -11.49 11.19
CA PRO A 38 21.70 -11.38 10.93
C PRO A 38 22.24 -12.26 9.80
N ASN A 39 21.49 -13.28 9.38
CA ASN A 39 21.88 -14.20 8.31
C ASN A 39 21.24 -13.86 6.96
N THR A 40 20.40 -12.83 6.89
CA THR A 40 19.72 -12.43 5.65
C THR A 40 20.69 -11.70 4.72
N ASP A 41 20.61 -12.02 3.44
CA ASP A 41 21.29 -11.28 2.37
C ASP A 41 20.58 -9.94 2.13
N LEU A 42 21.34 -8.84 2.19
CA LEU A 42 20.84 -7.47 2.11
C LEU A 42 21.08 -6.79 0.76
N ILE A 43 21.43 -7.55 -0.30
CA ILE A 43 21.67 -7.02 -1.67
C ILE A 43 20.56 -6.10 -2.21
N TRP A 44 19.34 -6.22 -1.70
CA TRP A 44 18.20 -5.39 -2.10
C TRP A 44 18.21 -3.97 -1.51
N SER A 45 19.05 -3.70 -0.51
CA SER A 45 19.08 -2.44 0.25
C SER A 45 20.37 -1.67 -0.01
N ASP A 46 20.23 -0.39 -0.34
CA ASP A 46 21.36 0.55 -0.39
C ASP A 46 21.88 0.91 1.03
N TYR A 47 21.19 0.46 2.08
CA TYR A 47 21.43 0.81 3.49
C TYR A 47 21.82 -0.42 4.33
N GLU A 48 22.67 -1.29 3.78
CA GLU A 48 23.08 -2.53 4.48
C GLU A 48 23.70 -2.26 5.86
N ASP A 49 24.47 -1.19 6.01
CA ASP A 49 25.18 -0.90 7.25
C ASP A 49 24.23 -0.43 8.36
N GLU A 50 23.20 0.33 8.02
CA GLU A 50 22.11 0.68 8.93
C GLU A 50 21.34 -0.56 9.38
N TYR A 51 21.07 -1.49 8.45
CA TYR A 51 20.48 -2.78 8.78
C TYR A 51 21.35 -3.58 9.73
N LYS A 52 22.67 -3.66 9.50
CA LYS A 52 23.62 -4.33 10.41
C LYS A 52 23.60 -3.69 11.80
N ILE A 53 23.46 -2.36 11.90
CA ILE A 53 23.28 -1.69 13.21
C ILE A 53 21.98 -2.16 13.87
N LEU A 54 20.86 -2.18 13.15
CA LEU A 54 19.56 -2.56 13.71
C LEU A 54 19.49 -4.05 14.09
N GLN A 55 20.13 -4.95 13.32
CA GLN A 55 20.26 -6.38 13.62
C GLN A 55 20.91 -6.63 14.99
N THR A 56 21.80 -5.75 15.45
CA THR A 56 22.41 -5.86 16.79
C THR A 56 21.52 -5.33 17.92
N LYS A 57 20.48 -4.56 17.59
CA LYS A 57 19.61 -3.87 18.55
C LYS A 57 18.24 -4.52 18.70
N LEU A 58 17.67 -5.03 17.61
CA LEU A 58 16.36 -5.65 17.54
C LEU A 58 16.56 -7.15 17.44
N THR A 59 16.54 -7.84 18.58
CA THR A 59 16.96 -9.25 18.68
C THR A 59 15.87 -10.18 19.18
N SER A 60 14.86 -9.63 19.86
CA SER A 60 13.71 -10.38 20.35
C SER A 60 12.54 -10.35 19.38
N GLN A 61 11.67 -11.35 19.46
CA GLN A 61 10.45 -11.38 18.65
C GLN A 61 9.53 -10.19 18.96
N GLU A 62 9.52 -9.70 20.20
CA GLU A 62 8.74 -8.53 20.61
C GLU A 62 9.22 -7.26 19.88
N GLU A 63 10.53 -7.03 19.83
CA GLU A 63 11.14 -5.90 19.10
C GLU A 63 10.88 -5.98 17.60
N LEU A 64 11.01 -7.18 17.02
CA LEU A 64 10.73 -7.40 15.60
C LEU A 64 9.25 -7.15 15.28
N ASN A 65 8.33 -7.57 16.16
CA ASN A 65 6.91 -7.31 16.02
C ASN A 65 6.60 -5.80 16.16
N ALA A 66 7.27 -5.09 17.07
CA ALA A 66 7.12 -3.65 17.19
C ALA A 66 7.61 -2.93 15.92
N PHE A 67 8.77 -3.32 15.40
CA PHE A 67 9.29 -2.78 14.14
C PHE A 67 8.36 -3.08 12.96
N HIS A 68 7.84 -4.31 12.86
CA HIS A 68 6.84 -4.67 11.84
C HIS A 68 5.63 -3.74 11.85
N LYS A 69 5.05 -3.48 13.04
CA LYS A 69 3.87 -2.62 13.17
C LYS A 69 4.15 -1.19 12.71
N VAL A 70 5.27 -0.61 13.16
CA VAL A 70 5.67 0.74 12.75
C VAL A 70 5.91 0.81 11.24
N GLN A 71 6.60 -0.16 10.65
CA GLN A 71 6.85 -0.19 9.20
C GLN A 71 5.55 -0.34 8.40
N SER A 72 4.63 -1.19 8.86
CA SER A 72 3.32 -1.36 8.21
C SER A 72 2.50 -0.07 8.26
N GLU A 73 2.47 0.63 9.40
CA GLU A 73 1.78 1.91 9.56
C GLU A 73 2.35 2.98 8.61
N VAL A 74 3.68 3.12 8.56
CA VAL A 74 4.35 4.10 7.67
C VAL A 74 4.02 3.82 6.20
N LEU A 75 4.09 2.56 5.77
CA LEU A 75 3.77 2.18 4.39
C LEU A 75 2.29 2.36 4.06
N GLN A 76 1.39 2.06 5.00
CA GLN A 76 -0.04 2.32 4.84
C GLN A 76 -0.33 3.80 4.69
N GLY A 77 0.25 4.66 5.55
CA GLY A 77 0.09 6.11 5.47
C GLY A 77 0.62 6.70 4.16
N ALA A 78 1.74 6.16 3.65
CA ALA A 78 2.28 6.56 2.34
C ALA A 78 1.34 6.18 1.19
N ILE A 79 0.82 4.94 1.17
CA ILE A 79 -0.15 4.49 0.15
C ILE A 79 -1.44 5.32 0.23
N HIS A 80 -1.99 5.51 1.43
CA HIS A 80 -3.16 6.34 1.65
C HIS A 80 -2.96 7.76 1.09
N SER A 81 -1.82 8.40 1.40
CA SER A 81 -1.51 9.74 0.92
C SER A 81 -1.43 9.81 -0.62
N ILE A 82 -0.86 8.78 -1.26
CA ILE A 82 -0.83 8.68 -2.73
C ILE A 82 -2.26 8.58 -3.29
N LEU A 83 -3.14 7.80 -2.65
CA LEU A 83 -4.52 7.67 -3.10
C LEU A 83 -5.30 8.96 -2.89
N VAL A 84 -5.10 9.68 -1.77
CA VAL A 84 -5.68 11.02 -1.54
C VAL A 84 -5.24 12.00 -2.63
N MET A 85 -3.96 12.00 -3.01
CA MET A 85 -3.45 12.83 -4.10
C MET A 85 -4.16 12.51 -5.43
N ILE A 86 -4.39 11.24 -5.73
CA ILE A 86 -5.11 10.80 -6.94
C ILE A 86 -6.59 11.18 -6.85
N ASP A 87 -7.21 11.07 -5.67
CA ASP A 87 -8.61 11.47 -5.42
C ASP A 87 -8.80 13.00 -5.40
N GLY A 88 -7.72 13.77 -5.50
CA GLY A 88 -7.75 15.23 -5.52
C GLY A 88 -7.98 15.88 -4.15
N GLY A 89 -7.62 15.17 -3.07
CA GLY A 89 -7.78 15.65 -1.69
C GLY A 89 -6.57 16.39 -1.12
N ASP A 90 -5.55 16.70 -1.93
CA ASP A 90 -4.32 17.38 -1.51
C ASP A 90 -4.03 18.66 -2.32
N GLU A 91 -2.92 19.34 -2.01
CA GLU A 91 -2.51 20.59 -2.67
C GLU A 91 -2.16 20.42 -4.16
N LEU A 92 -1.91 19.20 -4.64
CA LEU A 92 -1.65 18.97 -6.07
C LEU A 92 -2.91 19.24 -6.90
N ALA A 93 -4.08 18.94 -6.34
CA ALA A 93 -5.39 19.12 -6.98
C ALA A 93 -5.69 20.58 -7.35
N ASP A 94 -5.07 21.55 -6.65
CA ASP A 94 -5.15 22.97 -6.99
C ASP A 94 -4.48 23.30 -8.34
N ASN A 95 -3.56 22.44 -8.80
CA ASN A 95 -2.82 22.59 -10.05
C ASN A 95 -3.39 21.73 -11.17
N TYR A 96 -3.59 20.44 -10.92
CA TYR A 96 -4.20 19.50 -11.86
C TYR A 96 -4.70 18.24 -11.14
N LEU A 97 -5.65 17.54 -11.77
CA LEU A 97 -6.18 16.26 -11.29
C LEU A 97 -5.47 15.08 -11.99
N ILE A 98 -5.28 13.99 -11.25
CA ILE A 98 -4.77 12.71 -11.74
C ILE A 98 -5.94 11.73 -11.79
N ASP A 99 -5.96 10.85 -12.78
CA ASP A 99 -6.94 9.76 -12.86
C ASP A 99 -6.23 8.43 -13.16
N LEU A 100 -6.64 7.38 -12.46
CA LEU A 100 -6.20 6.00 -12.74
C LEU A 100 -7.16 5.37 -13.74
N VAL A 101 -6.71 5.30 -14.98
CA VAL A 101 -7.52 4.80 -16.09
C VAL A 101 -6.99 3.43 -16.54
N GLU A 102 -7.88 2.45 -16.64
CA GLU A 102 -7.56 1.19 -17.32
C GLU A 102 -7.35 1.46 -18.81
N ARG A 103 -6.17 1.09 -19.32
CA ARG A 103 -5.75 1.41 -20.70
C ARG A 103 -6.77 1.01 -21.77
N GLU A 104 -7.37 -0.16 -21.63
CA GLU A 104 -8.45 -0.64 -22.49
C GLU A 104 -9.52 -1.20 -21.55
N PRO A 105 -10.73 -0.60 -21.46
CA PRO A 105 -11.40 0.24 -22.46
C PRO A 105 -11.33 1.76 -22.19
N ASN A 106 -10.32 2.28 -21.49
CA ASN A 106 -10.21 3.69 -21.08
C ASN A 106 -11.27 4.10 -20.03
N GLU A 107 -11.46 3.25 -19.03
CA GLU A 107 -12.36 3.48 -17.91
C GLU A 107 -11.58 3.92 -16.66
N SER A 108 -12.02 5.03 -16.07
CA SER A 108 -11.52 5.50 -14.78
C SER A 108 -11.90 4.52 -13.67
N LEU A 109 -10.93 4.23 -12.81
CA LEU A 109 -11.11 3.46 -11.59
C LEU A 109 -11.64 4.32 -10.43
N GLN A 110 -11.83 5.63 -10.61
CA GLN A 110 -12.38 6.56 -9.62
C GLN A 110 -13.85 6.92 -9.85
N LYS A 111 -14.54 6.22 -10.77
CA LYS A 111 -15.96 6.49 -11.01
C LYS A 111 -16.77 6.24 -9.74
N GLU A 112 -17.28 7.32 -9.16
CA GLU A 112 -18.23 7.34 -8.04
C GLU A 112 -17.66 6.84 -6.69
N VAL A 113 -16.34 6.72 -6.56
CA VAL A 113 -15.66 6.27 -5.33
C VAL A 113 -14.42 7.10 -5.04
N THR A 114 -13.99 7.06 -3.78
CA THR A 114 -12.75 7.64 -3.26
C THR A 114 -11.79 6.49 -2.95
N LEU A 115 -10.73 6.34 -3.74
CA LEU A 115 -9.83 5.20 -3.66
C LEU A 115 -9.16 5.06 -2.28
N HIS A 116 -8.84 6.16 -1.61
CA HIS A 116 -8.26 6.11 -0.27
C HIS A 116 -9.23 5.51 0.77
N GLU A 117 -10.51 5.87 0.70
CA GLU A 117 -11.55 5.32 1.59
C GLU A 117 -11.77 3.82 1.32
N GLU A 118 -11.81 3.42 0.04
CA GLU A 118 -11.93 2.01 -0.34
C GLU A 118 -10.70 1.18 0.11
N PHE A 119 -9.50 1.77 0.06
CA PHE A 119 -8.28 1.13 0.56
C PHE A 119 -8.31 0.93 2.07
N ASP A 120 -8.69 1.96 2.83
CA ASP A 120 -8.82 1.87 4.28
C ASP A 120 -9.90 0.84 4.68
N GLY A 121 -11.03 0.82 3.98
CA GLY A 121 -12.08 -0.19 4.17
C GLY A 121 -11.60 -1.61 3.88
N TYR A 122 -10.93 -1.83 2.73
CA TYR A 122 -10.35 -3.13 2.39
C TYR A 122 -9.31 -3.59 3.42
N PHE A 123 -8.54 -2.67 3.98
CA PHE A 123 -7.54 -2.97 4.98
C PHE A 123 -8.19 -3.45 6.29
N LEU A 124 -9.20 -2.73 6.80
CA LEU A 124 -9.96 -3.10 8.00
C LEU A 124 -10.59 -4.50 7.86
N ASP A 125 -11.25 -4.77 6.73
CA ASP A 125 -11.88 -6.08 6.48
C ASP A 125 -10.85 -7.22 6.42
N SER A 126 -9.62 -6.93 6.02
CA SER A 126 -8.57 -7.94 5.81
C SER A 126 -7.68 -8.24 7.03
N GLU A 127 -7.72 -7.41 8.07
CA GLU A 127 -7.00 -7.62 9.33
C GLU A 127 -7.89 -8.19 10.45
N GLU A 128 -9.20 -8.25 10.25
CA GLU A 128 -10.16 -8.92 11.15
C GLU A 128 -10.30 -10.44 10.90
N GLU A 129 -9.62 -11.00 9.89
CA GLU A 129 -9.49 -12.46 9.63
C GLU A 129 -8.20 -13.06 10.23
#